data_AF-A0A2A5ABW4-F1
#
_entry.id   AF-A0A2A5ABW4-F1
#
_cell.length_a   1.000
_cell.length_b   1.000
_cell.length_c   1.000
_cell.angle_alpha   90.00
_cell.angle_beta   90.00
_cell.angle_gamma   90.00
#
_symmetry.space_group_name_H-M   'P 1'
#
loop_
_entity.id
_entity.type
_entity.pdbx_description
1 polymer ?
#
loop_
_entity_poly.entity_id
_entity_poly.type
_entity_poly.pdbx_seq_one_letter_code
_entity_poly.pdbx_strand_id
1 'polypeptide(L)'
;MKSLSRITALTAALTALLSFNASATVIAAYDVLNYNDGAAPHGLWTNGNFLPDNTFSISSGDFIVDETGGVITGTLNAVAQSDAYTAIIDLSLSDWHDEFAYKVELGLETSPGENSFADFFETLAGTITITDNSDSSNTQSFTVENCGSCGFGFQYGLGANAKVKDEIGGSAWIQNQFQTGYDHWDLNFAFKSRSVPEPASIVLLGLGLVGIGAARKKRS
;
A
#
# COMPACT_ATOMS: atom_id res chain seq x y z
N MET A 1 52.57 20.44 10.21
CA MET A 1 51.20 21.00 10.26
C MET A 1 50.24 20.53 9.16
N LYS A 2 50.68 19.99 8.00
CA LYS A 2 49.76 19.52 6.93
C LYS A 2 48.99 18.22 7.21
N SER A 3 49.31 17.46 8.27
CA SER A 3 48.64 16.19 8.60
C SER A 3 47.33 16.37 9.37
N LEU A 4 47.21 17.41 10.21
CA LEU A 4 46.02 17.65 11.02
C LEU A 4 44.78 17.99 10.15
N SER A 5 44.94 18.83 9.11
CA SER A 5 43.80 19.25 8.27
C SER A 5 43.20 18.11 7.43
N ARG A 6 43.98 17.07 7.11
CA ARG A 6 43.51 15.90 6.37
C ARG A 6 42.66 14.97 7.23
N ILE A 7 43.00 14.84 8.51
CA ILE A 7 42.22 14.03 9.46
C ILE A 7 40.87 14.70 9.70
N THR A 8 40.83 16.02 9.90
CA THR A 8 39.58 16.75 10.13
C THR A 8 38.61 16.69 8.95
N ALA A 9 39.11 16.78 7.71
CA ALA A 9 38.28 16.67 6.50
C ALA A 9 37.69 15.26 6.31
N LEU A 10 38.45 14.21 6.65
CA LEU A 10 37.97 12.84 6.57
C LEU A 10 36.91 12.54 7.64
N THR A 11 37.12 13.03 8.87
CA THR A 11 36.13 12.89 9.94
C THR A 11 34.84 13.61 9.60
N ALA A 12 34.90 14.86 9.09
CA ALA A 12 33.70 15.61 8.71
C ALA A 12 32.90 14.95 7.58
N ALA A 13 33.57 14.37 6.58
CA ALA A 13 32.93 13.61 5.52
C ALA A 13 32.29 12.32 6.07
N LEU A 14 32.94 11.64 7.02
CA LEU A 14 32.41 10.42 7.64
C LEU A 14 31.20 10.73 8.54
N THR A 15 31.23 11.82 9.32
CA THR A 15 30.07 12.23 10.13
C THR A 15 28.88 12.62 9.26
N ALA A 16 29.11 13.31 8.13
CA ALA A 16 28.04 13.63 7.17
C ALA A 16 27.45 12.38 6.50
N LEU A 17 28.27 11.33 6.28
CA LEU A 17 27.82 10.03 5.77
C LEU A 17 27.10 9.17 6.82
N LEU A 18 27.20 9.49 8.11
CA LEU A 18 26.48 8.77 9.18
C LEU A 18 25.18 9.47 9.57
N SER A 19 24.93 10.68 9.05
CA SER A 19 23.71 11.46 9.30
C SER A 19 22.55 11.14 8.34
N PHE A 20 22.61 10.03 7.59
CA PHE A 20 21.45 9.60 6.82
C PHE A 20 20.35 9.18 7.78
N ASN A 21 19.39 10.06 8.03
CA ASN A 21 18.14 9.70 8.65
C ASN A 21 17.53 8.55 7.85
N ALA A 22 16.93 7.58 8.53
CA ALA A 22 16.11 6.57 7.88
C ALA A 22 14.97 7.29 7.14
N SER A 23 15.14 7.53 5.84
CA SER A 23 14.07 7.98 4.98
C SER A 23 13.14 6.80 4.75
N ALA A 24 11.83 7.06 4.77
CA ALA A 24 10.86 6.10 4.28
C ALA A 24 11.33 5.55 2.93
N THR A 25 11.50 4.24 2.88
CA THR A 25 11.86 3.53 1.66
C THR A 25 10.58 2.89 1.16
N VAL A 26 10.11 3.32 0.00
CA VAL A 26 9.07 2.60 -0.73
C VAL A 26 9.64 1.20 -1.00
N ILE A 27 9.01 0.15 -0.51
CA ILE A 27 9.42 -1.25 -0.73
C ILE A 27 8.53 -1.94 -1.76
N ALA A 28 7.29 -1.47 -1.93
CA ALA A 28 6.42 -1.90 -3.02
C ALA A 28 5.52 -0.75 -3.51
N ALA A 29 5.22 -0.73 -4.80
CA ALA A 29 4.34 0.25 -5.40
C ALA A 29 3.52 -0.40 -6.52
N TYR A 30 2.22 -0.14 -6.55
CA TYR A 30 1.30 -0.71 -7.51
C TYR A 30 0.36 0.36 -8.07
N ASP A 31 -0.01 0.22 -9.34
CA ASP A 31 -1.23 0.83 -9.87
C ASP A 31 -2.42 -0.03 -9.42
N VAL A 32 -3.49 0.62 -8.94
CA VAL A 32 -4.73 -0.03 -8.51
C VAL A 32 -5.69 -0.04 -9.69
N LEU A 33 -6.10 -1.23 -10.11
CA LEU A 33 -6.93 -1.47 -11.26
C LEU A 33 -8.27 -2.10 -10.85
N ASN A 34 -9.29 -1.92 -11.68
CA ASN A 34 -10.55 -2.61 -11.45
C ASN A 34 -10.37 -4.11 -11.63
N TYR A 35 -11.17 -4.85 -10.86
CA TYR A 35 -11.46 -6.22 -11.15
C TYR A 35 -12.76 -6.34 -11.95
N ASN A 36 -12.72 -7.02 -13.11
CA ASN A 36 -13.85 -7.11 -14.03
C ASN A 36 -14.43 -8.52 -14.23
N ASP A 37 -13.80 -9.57 -13.69
CA ASP A 37 -14.19 -10.95 -13.99
C ASP A 37 -15.06 -11.58 -12.89
N GLY A 38 -15.47 -12.84 -13.04
CA GLY A 38 -16.10 -13.63 -11.96
C GLY A 38 -17.52 -13.22 -11.53
N ALA A 39 -17.94 -13.74 -10.36
CA ALA A 39 -19.26 -13.51 -9.82
C ALA A 39 -19.28 -12.23 -8.97
N ALA A 40 -20.21 -11.32 -9.27
CA ALA A 40 -20.38 -10.01 -8.62
C ALA A 40 -19.09 -9.14 -8.63
N PRO A 41 -18.53 -8.82 -9.82
CA PRO A 41 -17.34 -7.97 -9.92
C PRO A 41 -17.62 -6.58 -9.36
N HIS A 42 -16.76 -6.13 -8.46
CA HIS A 42 -16.75 -4.77 -7.93
C HIS A 42 -15.38 -4.43 -7.40
N GLY A 43 -14.98 -3.18 -7.54
CA GLY A 43 -13.85 -2.59 -6.86
C GLY A 43 -14.20 -2.14 -5.44
N LEU A 44 -15.36 -1.51 -5.30
CA LEU A 44 -15.98 -1.16 -4.02
C LEU A 44 -17.44 -1.64 -4.03
N TRP A 45 -17.87 -2.33 -2.98
CA TRP A 45 -19.26 -2.67 -2.74
C TRP A 45 -19.74 -2.05 -1.43
N THR A 46 -20.84 -1.32 -1.47
CA THR A 46 -21.33 -0.50 -0.35
C THR A 46 -22.48 -1.16 0.42
N ASN A 47 -22.67 -2.48 0.28
CA ASN A 47 -23.72 -3.25 0.97
C ASN A 47 -25.13 -2.60 0.88
N GLY A 48 -25.46 -2.01 -0.27
CA GLY A 48 -26.76 -1.40 -0.52
C GLY A 48 -26.97 0.00 0.10
N ASN A 49 -25.94 0.64 0.66
CA ASN A 49 -26.05 2.01 1.16
C ASN A 49 -26.31 3.04 0.05
N PHE A 50 -25.95 2.71 -1.20
CA PHE A 50 -26.20 3.50 -2.39
C PHE A 50 -27.00 2.62 -3.35
N LEU A 51 -28.29 2.91 -3.53
CA LEU A 51 -29.16 2.19 -4.47
C LEU A 51 -29.63 3.16 -5.56
N PRO A 52 -29.77 2.69 -6.82
CA PRO A 52 -29.60 1.30 -7.26
C PRO A 52 -28.13 0.84 -7.35
N ASP A 53 -27.16 1.77 -7.32
CA ASP A 53 -25.74 1.50 -7.59
C ASP A 53 -24.93 1.24 -6.31
N ASN A 54 -24.88 -0.04 -5.87
CA ASN A 54 -24.09 -0.43 -4.71
C ASN A 54 -22.72 -1.03 -5.05
N THR A 55 -22.36 -1.09 -6.33
CA THR A 55 -21.08 -1.57 -6.82
C THR A 55 -20.39 -0.51 -7.65
N PHE A 56 -19.09 -0.32 -7.42
CA PHE A 56 -18.26 0.67 -8.08
C PHE A 56 -17.06 -0.03 -8.70
N SER A 57 -16.65 0.42 -9.89
CA SER A 57 -15.46 -0.06 -10.59
C SER A 57 -14.28 0.88 -10.36
N ILE A 58 -13.08 0.37 -10.06
CA ILE A 58 -11.90 1.21 -9.90
C ILE A 58 -11.49 1.84 -11.23
N SER A 59 -11.48 3.16 -11.32
CA SER A 59 -11.02 3.88 -12.50
C SER A 59 -9.52 4.17 -12.47
N SER A 60 -8.95 4.37 -11.28
CA SER A 60 -7.53 4.68 -11.08
C SER A 60 -7.17 4.58 -9.61
N GLY A 61 -5.90 4.36 -9.29
CA GLY A 61 -5.40 4.49 -7.94
C GLY A 61 -3.95 4.05 -7.82
N ASP A 62 -3.41 4.23 -6.63
CA ASP A 62 -2.11 3.74 -6.25
C ASP A 62 -2.12 3.10 -4.86
N PHE A 63 -1.33 2.03 -4.75
CA PHE A 63 -1.03 1.38 -3.50
C PHE A 63 0.49 1.42 -3.29
N ILE A 64 0.90 1.96 -2.15
CA ILE A 64 2.30 2.13 -1.74
C ILE A 64 2.52 1.39 -0.43
N VAL A 65 3.60 0.63 -0.35
CA VAL A 65 4.12 0.05 0.89
C VAL A 65 5.46 0.70 1.18
N ASP A 66 5.57 1.30 2.35
CA ASP A 66 6.75 2.00 2.84
C ASP A 66 7.32 1.30 4.07
N GLU A 67 8.64 1.33 4.21
CA GLU A 67 9.35 0.94 5.43
C GLU A 67 10.11 2.12 6.01
N THR A 68 9.83 2.47 7.27
CA THR A 68 10.55 3.51 8.00
C THR A 68 11.00 2.99 9.36
N GLY A 69 12.31 2.85 9.57
CA GLY A 69 12.85 2.41 10.86
C GLY A 69 12.42 1.00 11.26
N GLY A 70 12.18 0.12 10.28
CA GLY A 70 11.69 -1.25 10.52
C GLY A 70 10.18 -1.37 10.71
N VAL A 71 9.44 -0.26 10.56
CA VAL A 71 7.97 -0.26 10.57
C VAL A 71 7.47 -0.20 9.14
N ILE A 72 6.69 -1.20 8.74
CA ILE A 72 6.04 -1.27 7.43
C ILE A 72 4.64 -0.65 7.53
N THR A 73 4.33 0.26 6.62
CA THR A 73 3.04 0.93 6.50
C THR A 73 2.57 0.90 5.05
N GLY A 74 1.26 0.98 4.84
CA GLY A 74 0.67 1.06 3.50
C GLY A 74 -0.17 2.32 3.32
N THR A 75 -0.25 2.81 2.09
CA THR A 75 -1.21 3.84 1.69
C THR A 75 -1.92 3.38 0.43
N LEU A 76 -3.25 3.42 0.44
CA LEU A 76 -4.10 3.11 -0.70
C LEU A 76 -4.95 4.33 -1.03
N ASN A 77 -4.70 4.92 -2.20
CA ASN A 77 -5.56 5.95 -2.78
C ASN A 77 -6.19 5.42 -4.06
N ALA A 78 -7.50 5.50 -4.18
CA ALA A 78 -8.17 5.05 -5.39
C ALA A 78 -9.42 5.88 -5.71
N VAL A 79 -9.84 5.80 -6.95
CA VAL A 79 -11.10 6.34 -7.44
C VAL A 79 -11.91 5.17 -7.96
N ALA A 80 -13.13 5.04 -7.47
CA ALA A 80 -14.09 4.07 -7.94
C ALA A 80 -15.32 4.80 -8.51
N GLN A 81 -15.95 4.24 -9.54
CA GLN A 81 -17.05 4.87 -10.26
C GLN A 81 -18.19 3.88 -10.48
N SER A 82 -19.41 4.37 -10.34
CA SER A 82 -20.62 3.79 -10.89
C SER A 82 -21.25 4.78 -11.88
N ASP A 83 -22.42 4.45 -12.44
CA ASP A 83 -23.11 5.36 -13.35
C ASP A 83 -23.50 6.66 -12.62
N ALA A 84 -24.05 6.54 -11.40
CA ALA A 84 -24.54 7.67 -10.63
C ALA A 84 -23.50 8.32 -9.71
N TYR A 85 -22.41 7.63 -9.35
CA TYR A 85 -21.53 8.11 -8.28
C TYR A 85 -20.04 7.98 -8.60
N THR A 86 -19.24 8.85 -7.98
CA THR A 86 -17.79 8.74 -7.91
C THR A 86 -17.37 8.62 -6.44
N ALA A 87 -16.58 7.61 -6.11
CA ALA A 87 -16.02 7.37 -4.79
C ALA A 87 -14.50 7.64 -4.82
N ILE A 88 -14.02 8.46 -3.89
CA ILE A 88 -12.60 8.67 -3.61
C ILE A 88 -12.26 7.87 -2.34
N ILE A 89 -11.32 6.95 -2.45
CA ILE A 89 -10.83 6.07 -1.39
C ILE A 89 -9.45 6.58 -0.96
N ASP A 90 -9.25 6.87 0.31
CA ASP A 90 -7.99 7.34 0.90
C ASP A 90 -7.77 6.61 2.23
N LEU A 91 -6.88 5.63 2.23
CA LEU A 91 -6.67 4.69 3.33
C LEU A 91 -5.21 4.63 3.72
N SER A 92 -4.97 4.60 5.03
CA SER A 92 -3.70 4.31 5.67
C SER A 92 -3.76 2.93 6.32
N LEU A 93 -2.69 2.17 6.19
CA LEU A 93 -2.55 0.80 6.66
C LEU A 93 -1.34 0.67 7.59
N SER A 94 -1.50 -0.07 8.69
CA SER A 94 -0.43 -0.33 9.66
C SER A 94 -0.54 -1.73 10.25
N ASP A 95 0.42 -2.07 11.12
CA ASP A 95 0.50 -3.38 11.77
C ASP A 95 0.62 -4.50 10.73
N TRP A 96 1.75 -4.46 10.01
CA TRP A 96 2.06 -5.40 8.92
C TRP A 96 2.43 -6.79 9.44
N HIS A 97 2.00 -7.83 8.71
CA HIS A 97 2.31 -9.23 8.98
C HIS A 97 2.62 -9.96 7.66
N ASP A 98 3.66 -10.81 7.65
CA ASP A 98 4.02 -11.70 6.53
C ASP A 98 3.14 -12.96 6.48
N GLU A 99 2.65 -13.41 7.64
CA GLU A 99 1.78 -14.56 7.76
C GLU A 99 0.56 -14.23 8.61
N PHE A 100 -0.63 -14.25 8.00
CA PHE A 100 -1.89 -14.10 8.71
C PHE A 100 -2.94 -15.04 8.13
N ALA A 101 -3.84 -15.54 8.98
CA ALA A 101 -5.00 -16.27 8.51
C ALA A 101 -6.04 -15.26 8.02
N TYR A 102 -6.03 -14.97 6.72
CA TYR A 102 -7.04 -14.12 6.09
C TYR A 102 -8.01 -14.95 5.24
N LYS A 103 -9.22 -14.42 5.08
CA LYS A 103 -10.33 -15.13 4.43
C LYS A 103 -9.99 -15.60 3.02
N VAL A 104 -10.46 -16.80 2.74
CA VAL A 104 -10.58 -17.39 1.41
C VAL A 104 -12.03 -17.19 0.94
N GLU A 105 -12.25 -16.27 0.00
CA GLU A 105 -13.43 -16.38 -0.87
C GLU A 105 -13.06 -17.22 -2.10
N LEU A 106 -12.90 -16.60 -3.26
CA LEU A 106 -12.32 -17.21 -4.46
C LEU A 106 -10.81 -16.95 -4.58
N GLY A 107 -10.21 -16.26 -3.59
CA GLY A 107 -8.77 -16.04 -3.47
C GLY A 107 -7.99 -17.31 -3.08
N LEU A 108 -6.66 -17.20 -2.96
CA LEU A 108 -5.84 -18.33 -2.52
C LEU A 108 -5.97 -18.53 -1.00
N GLU A 109 -6.06 -19.80 -0.58
CA GLU A 109 -5.98 -20.12 0.85
C GLU A 109 -4.58 -19.76 1.36
N THR A 110 -4.53 -18.92 2.41
CA THR A 110 -3.30 -18.70 3.16
C THR A 110 -3.47 -19.37 4.53
N SER A 111 -2.62 -20.36 4.80
CA SER A 111 -2.53 -21.00 6.12
C SER A 111 -1.27 -20.48 6.82
N PRO A 112 -1.34 -20.08 8.10
CA PRO A 112 -0.14 -19.72 8.86
C PRO A 112 0.92 -20.84 8.80
N GLY A 113 2.17 -20.49 8.52
CA GLY A 113 3.29 -21.44 8.37
C GLY A 113 3.43 -22.09 6.99
N GLU A 114 2.56 -21.79 6.02
CA GLU A 114 2.83 -22.01 4.60
C GLU A 114 3.36 -20.70 4.00
N ASN A 115 4.28 -20.77 3.02
CA ASN A 115 4.73 -19.59 2.29
C ASN A 115 3.51 -18.92 1.63
N SER A 116 2.92 -17.94 2.29
CA SER A 116 1.84 -17.14 1.75
C SER A 116 2.41 -16.32 0.59
N PHE A 117 1.63 -16.20 -0.49
CA PHE A 117 1.94 -15.25 -1.55
C PHE A 117 1.29 -13.88 -1.30
N ALA A 118 0.72 -13.70 -0.12
CA ALA A 118 0.02 -12.50 0.32
C ALA A 118 0.56 -12.05 1.68
N ASP A 119 0.66 -10.74 1.81
CA ASP A 119 1.02 -9.99 3.01
C ASP A 119 -0.21 -9.26 3.54
N PHE A 120 -0.15 -8.85 4.81
CA PHE A 120 -1.31 -8.32 5.53
C PHE A 120 -1.01 -7.04 6.29
N PHE A 121 -2.03 -6.20 6.44
CA PHE A 121 -2.09 -5.13 7.42
C PHE A 121 -3.30 -5.37 8.32
N GLU A 122 -3.09 -5.48 9.62
CA GLU A 122 -4.16 -5.71 10.60
C GLU A 122 -5.02 -4.47 10.79
N THR A 123 -4.39 -3.29 10.72
CA THR A 123 -5.05 -2.00 10.90
C THR A 123 -5.24 -1.29 9.56
N LEU A 124 -6.45 -0.80 9.34
CA LEU A 124 -6.84 0.06 8.22
C LEU A 124 -7.67 1.21 8.79
N ALA A 125 -7.37 2.43 8.38
CA ALA A 125 -8.16 3.60 8.70
C ALA A 125 -8.11 4.62 7.57
N GLY A 126 -9.16 5.42 7.41
CA GLY A 126 -9.15 6.51 6.43
C GLY A 126 -10.54 7.02 6.10
N THR A 127 -10.72 7.46 4.86
CA THR A 127 -12.01 7.95 4.38
C THR A 127 -12.37 7.39 3.02
N ILE A 128 -13.68 7.25 2.81
CA ILE A 128 -14.26 7.09 1.48
C ILE A 128 -15.25 8.22 1.28
N THR A 129 -15.04 9.01 0.23
CA THR A 129 -15.90 10.14 -0.11
C THR A 129 -16.66 9.85 -1.39
N ILE A 130 -17.98 9.84 -1.33
CA ILE A 130 -18.87 9.50 -2.44
C ILE A 130 -19.63 10.75 -2.87
N THR A 131 -19.51 11.10 -4.15
CA THR A 131 -20.15 12.25 -4.78
C THR A 131 -21.14 11.79 -5.84
N ASP A 132 -22.34 12.37 -5.84
CA ASP A 132 -23.33 12.21 -6.91
C ASP A 132 -22.84 12.91 -8.18
N ASN A 133 -22.75 12.15 -9.28
CA ASN A 133 -22.27 12.66 -10.56
C ASN A 133 -23.24 13.70 -11.18
N SER A 134 -24.52 13.67 -10.81
CA SER A 134 -25.53 14.62 -11.27
C SER A 134 -25.52 15.92 -10.47
N ASP A 135 -25.03 15.89 -9.23
CA ASP A 135 -24.91 17.03 -8.35
C ASP A 135 -23.68 16.91 -7.44
N SER A 136 -22.58 17.53 -7.86
CA SER A 136 -21.33 17.53 -7.09
C SER A 136 -21.44 18.10 -5.66
N SER A 137 -22.51 18.87 -5.36
CA SER A 137 -22.76 19.36 -4.00
C SER A 137 -23.30 18.27 -3.07
N ASN A 138 -23.87 17.19 -3.62
CA ASN A 138 -24.26 15.99 -2.90
C ASN A 138 -23.05 15.07 -2.74
N THR A 139 -22.18 15.42 -1.80
CA THR A 139 -20.99 14.65 -1.42
C THR A 139 -21.11 14.19 0.03
N GLN A 140 -20.88 12.91 0.26
CA GLN A 140 -20.88 12.28 1.59
C GLN A 140 -19.50 11.69 1.86
N SER A 141 -18.96 11.95 3.05
CA SER A 141 -17.67 11.38 3.47
C SER A 141 -17.87 10.41 4.63
N PHE A 142 -17.28 9.24 4.51
CA PHE A 142 -17.37 8.14 5.46
C PHE A 142 -15.99 7.94 6.06
N THR A 143 -15.89 8.02 7.38
CA THR A 143 -14.70 7.54 8.08
C THR A 143 -14.80 6.02 8.09
N VAL A 144 -13.74 5.36 7.65
CA VAL A 144 -13.69 3.91 7.57
C VAL A 144 -12.56 3.34 8.40
N GLU A 145 -12.82 2.16 8.94
CA GLU A 145 -11.88 1.39 9.75
C GLU A 145 -12.00 -0.10 9.41
N ASN A 146 -11.09 -0.91 9.96
CA ASN A 146 -11.17 -2.36 9.84
C ASN A 146 -12.51 -2.89 10.37
N CYS A 147 -13.11 -3.86 9.69
CA CYS A 147 -14.29 -4.52 10.24
C CYS A 147 -13.88 -5.42 11.42
N GLY A 148 -13.87 -4.87 12.63
CA GLY A 148 -13.34 -5.55 13.83
C GLY A 148 -14.03 -6.88 14.14
N SER A 149 -15.35 -6.95 13.98
CA SER A 149 -16.15 -8.19 14.13
C SER A 149 -16.05 -9.14 12.94
N CYS A 150 -15.58 -8.66 11.79
CA CYS A 150 -15.29 -9.53 10.66
C CYS A 150 -13.91 -10.19 10.81
N GLY A 151 -12.98 -9.60 11.57
CA GLY A 151 -11.66 -10.17 11.82
C GLY A 151 -10.63 -9.91 10.72
N PHE A 152 -10.89 -8.96 9.81
CA PHE A 152 -10.10 -8.79 8.60
C PHE A 152 -9.67 -7.33 8.43
N GLY A 153 -8.36 -7.09 8.33
CA GLY A 153 -7.79 -5.83 7.85
C GLY A 153 -7.69 -5.81 6.32
N PHE A 154 -6.50 -5.51 5.81
CA PHE A 154 -6.20 -5.46 4.37
C PHE A 154 -5.17 -6.52 3.98
N GLN A 155 -5.41 -7.24 2.88
CA GLN A 155 -4.44 -8.16 2.29
C GLN A 155 -3.97 -7.68 0.92
N TYR A 156 -2.72 -7.96 0.56
CA TYR A 156 -2.18 -7.73 -0.78
C TYR A 156 -1.19 -8.81 -1.21
N GLY A 157 -1.04 -9.01 -2.52
CA GLY A 157 -0.15 -10.02 -3.08
C GLY A 157 -0.88 -10.94 -4.07
N LEU A 158 -0.24 -12.05 -4.43
CA LEU A 158 -0.83 -13.03 -5.34
C LEU A 158 -1.93 -13.81 -4.63
N GLY A 159 -3.13 -13.81 -5.23
CA GLY A 159 -4.33 -14.44 -4.68
C GLY A 159 -5.00 -13.66 -3.54
N ALA A 160 -4.52 -12.44 -3.25
CA ALA A 160 -5.09 -11.55 -2.24
C ALA A 160 -6.33 -10.79 -2.72
N ASN A 161 -6.67 -10.85 -4.01
CA ASN A 161 -7.99 -10.45 -4.47
C ASN A 161 -8.98 -11.55 -4.08
N ALA A 162 -9.97 -11.24 -3.22
CA ALA A 162 -10.96 -12.21 -2.78
C ALA A 162 -11.80 -12.80 -3.94
N LYS A 163 -11.81 -12.14 -5.11
CA LYS A 163 -12.54 -12.59 -6.29
C LYS A 163 -11.69 -13.39 -7.29
N VAL A 164 -10.35 -13.35 -7.19
CA VAL A 164 -9.43 -14.02 -8.12
C VAL A 164 -8.18 -14.54 -7.43
N LYS A 165 -8.00 -15.86 -7.45
CA LYS A 165 -6.82 -16.53 -6.91
C LYS A 165 -5.52 -16.34 -7.72
N ASP A 166 -5.60 -16.18 -9.04
CA ASP A 166 -4.43 -16.30 -9.92
C ASP A 166 -3.82 -14.93 -10.32
N GLU A 167 -4.15 -13.85 -9.60
CA GLU A 167 -3.63 -12.50 -9.88
C GLU A 167 -3.03 -11.83 -8.64
N ILE A 168 -2.15 -10.85 -8.86
CA ILE A 168 -1.69 -9.95 -7.80
C ILE A 168 -2.79 -8.93 -7.58
N GLY A 169 -3.26 -8.79 -6.35
CA GLY A 169 -4.34 -7.90 -6.01
C GLY A 169 -4.36 -7.58 -4.53
N GLY A 170 -5.48 -7.04 -4.08
CA GLY A 170 -5.72 -6.82 -2.66
C GLY A 170 -7.21 -6.78 -2.34
N SER A 171 -7.53 -6.96 -1.08
CA SER A 171 -8.91 -6.86 -0.62
C SER A 171 -8.99 -6.46 0.85
N ALA A 172 -10.14 -5.86 1.20
CA ALA A 172 -10.47 -5.51 2.57
C ALA A 172 -11.97 -5.54 2.79
N TRP A 173 -12.36 -5.86 4.03
CA TRP A 173 -13.68 -5.56 4.55
C TRP A 173 -13.57 -4.42 5.55
N ILE A 174 -14.28 -3.34 5.26
CA ILE A 174 -14.22 -2.11 6.03
C ILE A 174 -15.58 -1.82 6.64
N GLN A 175 -15.58 -1.19 7.82
CA GLN A 175 -16.78 -0.60 8.41
C GLN A 175 -16.72 0.91 8.28
N ASN A 176 -17.89 1.52 8.17
CA ASN A 176 -18.03 2.97 8.30
C ASN A 176 -18.77 3.33 9.60
N GLN A 177 -18.81 4.63 9.93
CA GLN A 177 -19.41 5.13 11.17
C GLN A 177 -20.90 4.81 11.39
N PHE A 178 -21.59 4.26 10.38
CA PHE A 178 -23.02 3.91 10.44
C PHE A 178 -23.26 2.40 10.46
N GLN A 179 -22.23 1.57 10.24
CA GLN A 179 -22.34 0.12 10.24
C GLN A 179 -22.01 -0.46 11.61
N THR A 180 -22.74 -1.51 12.02
CA THR A 180 -22.46 -2.25 13.26
C THR A 180 -22.59 -3.75 13.01
N GLY A 181 -21.77 -4.57 13.67
CA GLY A 181 -21.86 -6.03 13.55
C GLY A 181 -21.23 -6.59 12.27
N TYR A 182 -21.97 -7.33 11.47
CA TYR A 182 -21.45 -7.99 10.26
C TYR A 182 -21.66 -7.19 8.97
N ASP A 183 -22.28 -6.02 9.04
CA ASP A 183 -22.36 -5.11 7.90
C ASP A 183 -20.98 -4.50 7.64
N HIS A 184 -20.53 -4.57 6.39
CA HIS A 184 -19.24 -4.07 5.93
C HIS A 184 -19.36 -3.58 4.48
N TRP A 185 -18.38 -2.85 4.01
CA TRP A 185 -18.13 -2.62 2.59
C TRP A 185 -16.97 -3.50 2.12
N ASP A 186 -17.01 -3.93 0.87
CA ASP A 186 -15.94 -4.72 0.27
C ASP A 186 -15.06 -3.85 -0.60
N LEU A 187 -13.76 -4.08 -0.51
CA LEU A 187 -12.77 -3.58 -1.44
C LEU A 187 -12.10 -4.76 -2.12
N ASN A 188 -12.00 -4.74 -3.45
CA ASN A 188 -11.31 -5.75 -4.24
C ASN A 188 -10.55 -5.09 -5.38
N PHE A 189 -9.27 -5.41 -5.50
CA PHE A 189 -8.36 -4.74 -6.42
C PHE A 189 -7.54 -5.74 -7.20
N ALA A 190 -7.31 -5.41 -8.47
CA ALA A 190 -6.18 -5.96 -9.21
C ALA A 190 -5.01 -4.98 -9.11
N PHE A 191 -3.79 -5.50 -8.99
CA PHE A 191 -2.58 -4.68 -8.90
C PHE A 191 -1.67 -4.90 -10.10
N LYS A 192 -1.09 -3.80 -10.57
CA LYS A 192 0.00 -3.82 -11.54
C LYS A 192 1.23 -3.20 -10.92
N SER A 193 2.29 -4.00 -10.76
CA SER A 193 3.53 -3.56 -10.14
C SER A 193 4.16 -2.38 -10.89
N ARG A 194 4.64 -1.40 -10.12
CA ARG A 194 5.46 -0.29 -10.59
C ARG A 194 6.92 -0.50 -10.22
N SER A 195 7.81 0.15 -10.97
CA SER A 195 9.22 0.23 -10.59
C SER A 195 9.36 1.10 -9.35
N VAL A 196 9.85 0.51 -8.26
CA VAL A 196 10.31 1.25 -7.09
C VAL A 196 11.72 1.79 -7.39
N PRO A 197 12.00 3.09 -7.21
CA PRO A 197 13.35 3.62 -7.41
C PRO A 197 14.37 2.87 -6.55
N GLU A 198 15.50 2.49 -7.14
CA GLU A 198 16.57 1.86 -6.38
C GLU A 198 17.04 2.82 -5.27
N PRO A 199 17.31 2.30 -4.05
CA PRO A 199 17.85 3.11 -2.98
C PRO A 199 19.15 3.79 -3.43
N ALA A 200 19.31 5.08 -3.08
CA ALA A 200 20.52 5.86 -3.39
C ALA A 200 21.81 5.25 -2.82
N SER A 201 21.69 4.26 -1.93
CA SER A 201 22.80 3.49 -1.36
C SER A 201 23.69 2.83 -2.42
N ILE A 202 23.13 2.36 -3.55
CA ILE A 202 23.92 1.78 -4.66
C ILE A 202 24.79 2.85 -5.32
N VAL A 203 24.21 4.02 -5.59
CA VAL A 203 24.95 5.16 -6.15
C VAL A 203 26.03 5.64 -5.18
N LEU A 204 25.71 5.74 -3.89
CA LEU A 204 26.66 6.12 -2.85
C LEU A 204 27.79 5.09 -2.70
N LEU A 205 27.49 3.80 -2.78
CA LEU A 205 28.49 2.74 -2.80
C LEU A 205 29.41 2.89 -4.03
N GLY A 206 28.83 3.13 -5.21
CA GLY A 206 29.58 3.39 -6.43
C GLY A 206 30.54 4.58 -6.31
N LEU A 207 30.05 5.72 -5.80
CA LEU A 207 30.87 6.90 -5.55
C LEU A 207 31.97 6.63 -4.51
N GLY A 208 31.66 5.86 -3.47
CA GLY A 208 32.62 5.42 -2.46
C GLY A 208 33.77 4.60 -3.05
N LEU A 209 33.44 3.63 -3.91
CA LEU A 209 34.45 2.80 -4.60
C LEU A 209 35.35 3.62 -5.53
N VAL A 210 34.77 4.57 -6.27
CA VAL A 210 35.53 5.51 -7.12
C VAL A 210 36.48 6.36 -6.28
N GLY A 211 36.00 6.87 -5.13
CA GLY A 211 36.82 7.64 -4.18
C GLY A 211 38.02 6.84 -3.66
N ILE A 212 37.81 5.56 -3.28
CA ILE A 212 38.88 4.65 -2.85
C ILE A 212 39.90 4.43 -3.98
N GLY A 213 39.44 4.20 -5.21
CA GLY A 213 40.31 4.03 -6.38
C GLY A 213 41.19 5.25 -6.65
N ALA A 214 40.60 6.45 -6.63
CA ALA A 214 41.34 7.70 -6.82
C ALA A 214 42.37 7.97 -5.72
N ALA A 215 42.05 7.62 -4.47
CA ALA A 215 42.97 7.76 -3.33
C ALA A 215 44.19 6.84 -3.44
N ARG A 216 44.02 5.61 -3.97
CA ARG A 216 45.13 4.68 -4.23
C ARG A 216 46.09 5.22 -5.29
N LYS A 217 45.57 5.75 -6.40
CA LYS A 217 46.39 6.29 -7.50
C LYS A 217 47.26 7.49 -7.09
N LYS A 218 46.88 8.26 -6.08
CA LYS A 218 47.69 9.37 -5.56
C LYS A 218 48.84 8.94 -4.63
N ARG A 219 48.84 7.69 -4.16
CA ARG A 219 49.89 7.15 -3.27
C ARG A 219 50.97 6.36 -4.02
N SER A 220 50.67 5.91 -5.24
CA SER A 220 51.64 5.33 -6.18
C SER A 220 52.30 6.44 -6.99
#